data_AF-A0A925ETM5-F1
#
_entry.id   AF-A0A925ETM5-F1
#
_cell.length_a   1.000
_cell.length_b   1.000
_cell.length_c   1.000
_cell.angle_alpha   90.00
_cell.angle_beta   90.00
_cell.angle_gamma   90.00
#
_symmetry.space_group_name_H-M   'P 1'
#
loop_
_entity.id
_entity.type
_entity.pdbx_description
1 polymer ?
#
loop_
_entity_poly.entity_id
_entity_poly.type
_entity_poly.pdbx_seq_one_letter_code
_entity_poly.pdbx_strand_id
1 'polypeptide(L)'
;MTQVIEDPIYGRHYEFDCRLLPSVTTILQATKSARDSEALATWASSIGQDQAELIRQESAQRGTNLHSLIELFLTGYDSSTLEETAHAQGILPFWSSVQTALTRIKTVQLIEQAVHHPQYCYAGSLDLLAEVEFTDPLTKATAQRTVLIDWKTSGKTKKREWLGDYTLQLAAYWLATNLQTDHPIPEAWIVLAHPNGAAQIHRFLTKELESLSKEWLRRLHEFWERNPEHPLAEKASQETLFAIF
;
A
#
# COMPACT_ATOMS: atom_id res chain seq x y z
N MET A 1 -22.16 -1.82 -5.32
CA MET A 1 -21.36 -2.07 -4.11
C MET A 1 -20.16 -2.88 -4.56
N THR A 2 -18.94 -2.45 -4.25
CA THR A 2 -17.75 -3.26 -4.50
C THR A 2 -17.69 -4.37 -3.46
N GLN A 3 -17.66 -5.63 -3.90
CA GLN A 3 -17.51 -6.78 -3.02
C GLN A 3 -16.05 -7.24 -3.03
N VAL A 4 -15.46 -7.40 -1.84
CA VAL A 4 -14.16 -8.06 -1.68
C VAL A 4 -14.41 -9.56 -1.56
N ILE A 5 -13.74 -10.34 -2.39
CA ILE A 5 -13.88 -11.80 -2.45
C ILE A 5 -12.51 -12.41 -2.18
N GLU A 6 -12.42 -13.25 -1.16
CA GLU A 6 -11.22 -14.05 -0.87
C GLU A 6 -11.39 -15.42 -1.55
N ASP A 7 -10.58 -15.70 -2.58
CA ASP A 7 -10.56 -16.96 -3.30
C ASP A 7 -9.34 -17.81 -2.88
N PRO A 8 -9.51 -19.09 -2.51
CA PRO A 8 -8.40 -19.94 -2.06
C PRO A 8 -7.33 -20.21 -3.13
N ILE A 9 -7.67 -20.09 -4.41
CA ILE A 9 -6.80 -20.41 -5.55
C ILE A 9 -6.17 -19.13 -6.09
N TYR A 10 -6.98 -18.09 -6.29
CA TYR A 10 -6.56 -16.86 -6.98
C TYR A 10 -6.27 -15.70 -6.02
N GLY A 11 -6.53 -15.85 -4.71
CA GLY A 11 -6.26 -14.84 -3.69
C GLY A 11 -7.39 -13.81 -3.56
N ARG A 12 -7.05 -12.58 -3.13
CA ARG A 12 -8.04 -11.50 -2.97
C ARG A 12 -8.43 -10.88 -4.32
N HIS A 13 -9.73 -10.74 -4.55
CA HIS A 13 -10.33 -10.06 -5.71
C HIS A 13 -11.33 -8.98 -5.30
N TYR A 14 -11.60 -8.08 -6.23
CA TYR A 14 -12.65 -7.08 -6.12
C TYR A 14 -13.63 -7.24 -7.28
N GLU A 15 -14.92 -7.15 -7.00
CA GLU A 15 -15.93 -7.06 -8.03
C GLU A 15 -16.21 -5.60 -8.41
N PHE A 16 -15.90 -5.24 -9.65
CA PHE A 16 -16.24 -3.95 -10.28
C PHE A 16 -16.95 -4.21 -11.60
N ASP A 17 -18.13 -3.63 -11.80
CA ASP A 17 -18.94 -3.77 -13.04
C ASP A 17 -19.06 -5.22 -13.52
N CYS A 18 -19.36 -6.15 -12.60
CA CYS A 18 -19.46 -7.60 -12.83
C CYS A 18 -18.16 -8.25 -13.36
N ARG A 19 -17.01 -7.63 -13.13
CA ARG A 19 -15.68 -8.18 -13.41
C ARG A 19 -14.96 -8.48 -12.11
N LEU A 20 -14.35 -9.66 -12.04
CA LEU A 20 -13.44 -10.02 -10.97
C LEU A 20 -12.05 -9.48 -11.31
N LEU A 21 -11.58 -8.53 -10.51
CA LEU A 21 -10.27 -7.91 -10.66
C LEU A 21 -9.32 -8.43 -9.57
N PRO A 22 -8.15 -8.98 -9.91
CA PRO A 22 -7.16 -9.39 -8.92
C PRO A 22 -6.67 -8.19 -8.10
N SER A 23 -6.43 -8.42 -6.82
CA SER A 23 -5.88 -7.39 -5.94
C SER A 23 -4.42 -7.08 -6.25
N VAL A 24 -3.99 -5.84 -6.00
CA VAL A 24 -2.58 -5.44 -6.09
C VAL A 24 -1.67 -6.38 -5.28
N THR A 25 -2.07 -6.73 -4.07
CA THR A 25 -1.31 -7.64 -3.20
C THR A 25 -1.23 -9.06 -3.76
N THR A 26 -2.31 -9.57 -4.36
CA THR A 26 -2.33 -10.86 -5.06
C THR A 26 -1.31 -10.87 -6.19
N ILE A 27 -1.36 -9.85 -7.05
CA ILE A 27 -0.48 -9.73 -8.21
C ILE A 27 0.99 -9.69 -7.77
N LEU A 28 1.32 -8.85 -6.78
CA LEU A 28 2.69 -8.74 -6.26
C LEU A 28 3.17 -10.06 -5.64
N GLN A 29 2.33 -10.74 -4.87
CA GLN A 29 2.67 -12.03 -4.27
C GLN A 29 2.92 -13.10 -5.34
N ALA A 30 2.05 -13.19 -6.36
CA ALA A 30 2.14 -14.17 -7.43
C ALA A 30 3.32 -13.96 -8.38
N THR A 31 3.83 -12.73 -8.48
CA THR A 31 4.93 -12.32 -9.38
C THR A 31 6.23 -12.07 -8.62
N LYS A 32 6.31 -12.49 -7.36
CA LYS A 32 7.51 -12.30 -6.54
C LYS A 32 8.73 -12.95 -7.21
N SER A 33 9.86 -12.26 -7.17
CA SER A 33 11.09 -12.76 -7.78
C SER A 33 11.53 -14.08 -7.11
N ALA A 34 12.18 -14.96 -7.88
CA ALA A 34 12.72 -16.21 -7.35
C ALA A 34 13.71 -15.95 -6.20
N ARG A 35 14.54 -14.91 -6.33
CA ARG A 35 15.51 -14.48 -5.32
C ARG A 35 14.83 -14.07 -4.01
N ASP A 36 13.78 -13.27 -4.07
CA ASP A 36 13.07 -12.82 -2.85
C ASP A 36 12.31 -13.96 -2.20
N SER A 37 11.73 -14.85 -3.03
CA SER A 37 11.05 -16.05 -2.55
C SER A 37 12.02 -17.01 -1.85
N GLU A 38 13.21 -17.22 -2.42
CA GLU A 38 14.28 -18.02 -1.80
C GLU A 38 14.77 -17.36 -0.51
N ALA A 39 15.02 -16.05 -0.50
CA ALA A 39 15.45 -15.33 0.70
C ALA A 39 14.44 -15.47 1.86
N LEU A 40 13.13 -15.40 1.57
CA LEU A 40 12.07 -15.63 2.55
C LEU A 40 12.03 -17.08 3.04
N ALA A 41 12.25 -18.05 2.15
CA ALA A 41 12.30 -19.47 2.51
C ALA A 41 13.53 -19.80 3.36
N THR A 42 14.70 -19.26 3.02
CA THR A 42 15.93 -19.38 3.81
C THR A 42 15.75 -18.75 5.19
N TRP A 43 15.18 -17.54 5.26
CA TRP A 43 14.89 -16.89 6.53
C TRP A 43 13.95 -17.74 7.40
N ALA A 44 12.83 -18.21 6.85
CA ALA A 44 11.88 -19.05 7.58
C ALA A 44 12.53 -20.36 8.07
N SER A 45 13.39 -20.97 7.24
CA SER A 45 14.13 -22.18 7.62
C SER A 45 15.16 -21.92 8.72
N SER A 46 15.74 -20.71 8.77
CA SER A 46 16.75 -20.35 9.77
C SER A 46 16.18 -20.13 11.19
N ILE A 47 14.90 -19.74 11.30
CA ILE A 47 14.24 -19.50 12.59
C ILE A 47 13.21 -20.59 12.95
N GLY A 48 12.91 -21.50 12.02
CA GLY A 48 11.86 -22.51 12.14
C GLY A 48 10.54 -22.04 11.53
N GLN A 49 9.83 -22.95 10.83
CA GLN A 49 8.60 -22.61 10.09
C GLN A 49 7.49 -22.09 11.01
N ASP A 50 7.28 -22.74 12.16
CA ASP A 50 6.26 -22.32 13.13
C ASP A 50 6.54 -20.91 13.67
N GLN A 51 7.80 -20.62 14.00
CA GLN A 51 8.20 -19.30 14.49
C GLN A 51 8.10 -18.23 13.40
N ALA A 52 8.45 -18.59 12.15
CA ALA A 52 8.30 -17.70 11.01
C ALA A 52 6.82 -17.35 10.76
N GLU A 53 5.94 -18.33 10.91
CA GLU A 53 4.50 -18.13 10.76
C GLU A 53 3.91 -17.27 11.88
N LEU A 54 4.31 -17.49 13.13
CA LEU A 54 3.92 -16.63 14.25
C LEU A 54 4.33 -15.17 13.99
N ILE A 55 5.58 -14.91 13.57
CA ILE A 55 6.06 -13.56 13.27
C ILE A 55 5.27 -12.92 12.11
N ARG A 56 4.88 -13.70 11.10
CA ARG A 56 4.05 -13.21 9.99
C ARG A 56 2.67 -12.81 10.48
N GLN A 57 2.01 -13.65 11.28
CA GLN A 57 0.69 -13.39 11.84
C GLN A 57 0.70 -12.16 12.75
N GLU A 58 1.66 -12.07 13.66
CA GLU A 58 1.83 -10.89 14.53
C GLU A 58 2.08 -9.62 13.70
N SER A 59 2.85 -9.72 12.62
CA SER A 59 3.12 -8.58 11.74
C SER A 59 1.90 -8.14 10.95
N ALA A 60 1.10 -9.10 10.46
CA ALA A 60 -0.17 -8.82 9.79
C ALA A 60 -1.18 -8.18 10.75
N GLN A 61 -1.39 -8.78 11.93
CA GLN A 61 -2.31 -8.27 12.94
C GLN A 61 -1.94 -6.86 13.41
N ARG A 62 -0.65 -6.61 13.63
CA ARG A 62 -0.14 -5.28 13.99
C ARG A 62 -0.45 -4.25 12.89
N GLY A 63 -0.28 -4.63 11.62
CA GLY A 63 -0.66 -3.78 10.48
C GLY A 63 -2.15 -3.45 10.51
N THR A 64 -3.01 -4.47 10.57
CA THR A 64 -4.47 -4.30 10.65
C THR A 64 -4.88 -3.38 11.79
N ASN A 65 -4.37 -3.62 13.00
CA ASN A 65 -4.67 -2.79 14.17
C ASN A 65 -4.25 -1.33 13.96
N LEU A 66 -3.07 -1.08 13.38
CA LEU A 66 -2.61 0.28 13.13
C LEU A 66 -3.50 1.00 12.11
N HIS A 67 -3.86 0.36 11.00
CA HIS A 67 -4.76 0.94 10.00
C HIS A 67 -6.12 1.30 10.60
N SER A 68 -6.72 0.38 11.37
CA SER A 68 -7.99 0.66 12.05
C SER A 68 -7.90 1.85 13.00
N LEU A 69 -6.81 2.01 13.76
CA LEU A 69 -6.63 3.19 14.62
C LEU A 69 -6.48 4.48 13.81
N ILE A 70 -5.76 4.44 12.69
CA ILE A 70 -5.60 5.59 11.79
C ILE A 70 -6.96 5.99 11.20
N GLU A 71 -7.75 5.03 10.75
CA GLU A 71 -9.11 5.27 10.24
C GLU A 71 -10.01 5.92 11.28
N LEU A 72 -10.06 5.34 12.49
CA LEU A 72 -10.84 5.90 13.59
C LEU A 72 -10.39 7.32 13.95
N PHE A 73 -9.08 7.57 14.01
CA PHE A 73 -8.55 8.90 14.27
C PHE A 73 -8.96 9.92 13.22
N LEU A 74 -8.81 9.58 11.95
CA LEU A 74 -9.12 10.46 10.82
C LEU A 74 -10.63 10.69 10.64
N THR A 75 -11.47 9.82 11.20
CA THR A 75 -12.93 9.97 11.24
C THR A 75 -13.43 10.64 12.52
N GLY A 76 -12.53 11.08 13.42
CA GLY A 76 -12.85 11.95 14.55
C GLY A 76 -13.06 11.24 15.89
N TYR A 77 -12.62 9.99 16.05
CA TYR A 77 -12.65 9.31 17.34
C TYR A 77 -11.71 9.97 18.36
N ASP A 78 -12.09 9.89 19.63
CA ASP A 78 -11.34 10.48 20.74
C ASP A 78 -9.93 9.88 20.88
N SER A 79 -8.93 10.75 20.97
CA SER A 79 -7.52 10.35 20.97
C SER A 79 -7.12 9.55 22.22
N SER A 80 -7.72 9.81 23.38
CA SER A 80 -7.40 9.07 24.61
C SER A 80 -7.90 7.63 24.53
N THR A 81 -9.09 7.43 23.96
CA THR A 81 -9.66 6.10 23.70
C THR A 81 -8.80 5.29 22.72
N LEU A 82 -8.27 5.95 21.68
CA LEU A 82 -7.39 5.30 20.70
C LEU A 82 -6.04 4.92 21.30
N GLU A 83 -5.49 5.74 22.19
CA GLU A 83 -4.25 5.41 22.90
C GLU A 83 -4.42 4.19 23.82
N GLU A 84 -5.50 4.14 24.59
CA GLU A 84 -5.85 2.97 25.41
C GLU A 84 -6.02 1.71 24.54
N THR A 85 -6.70 1.84 23.40
CA THR A 85 -6.87 0.74 22.43
C THR A 85 -5.54 0.27 21.88
N ALA A 86 -4.66 1.18 21.47
CA ALA A 86 -3.32 0.88 20.98
C ALA A 86 -2.47 0.16 22.05
N HIS A 87 -2.62 0.57 23.31
CA HIS A 87 -1.96 -0.07 24.44
C HIS A 87 -2.47 -1.50 24.64
N ALA A 88 -3.80 -1.70 24.70
CA ALA A 88 -4.42 -3.01 24.87
C ALA A 88 -4.07 -3.98 23.74
N GLN A 89 -3.90 -3.47 22.51
CA GLN A 89 -3.50 -4.25 21.34
C GLN A 89 -1.98 -4.48 21.24
N GLY A 90 -1.17 -3.93 22.15
CA GLY A 90 0.30 -4.06 22.13
C GLY A 90 1.00 -3.31 21.00
N ILE A 91 0.35 -2.30 20.41
CA ILE A 91 0.88 -1.53 19.26
C ILE A 91 1.12 -0.04 19.55
N LEU A 92 0.95 0.38 20.82
CA LEU A 92 1.16 1.77 21.25
C LEU A 92 2.45 2.42 20.68
N PRO A 93 3.62 1.76 20.66
CA PRO A 93 4.82 2.38 20.08
C PRO A 93 4.68 2.74 18.60
N PHE A 94 3.98 1.91 17.81
CA PHE A 94 3.71 2.16 16.40
C PHE A 94 2.66 3.26 16.22
N TRP A 95 1.64 3.27 17.08
CA TRP A 95 0.63 4.34 17.13
C TRP A 95 1.25 5.70 17.45
N SER A 96 2.11 5.78 18.47
CA SER A 96 2.87 6.99 18.80
C SER A 96 3.79 7.43 17.65
N SER A 97 4.38 6.47 16.92
CA SER A 97 5.29 6.74 15.81
C SER A 97 4.63 7.53 14.68
N VAL A 98 3.37 7.22 14.34
CA VAL A 98 2.65 7.86 13.22
C VAL A 98 2.03 9.21 13.56
N GLN A 99 1.93 9.58 14.84
CA GLN A 99 1.30 10.85 15.26
C GLN A 99 1.92 12.09 14.58
N THR A 100 3.24 12.08 14.37
CA THR A 100 3.95 13.17 13.69
C THR A 100 3.57 13.33 12.22
N ALA A 101 3.15 12.24 11.57
CA ALA A 101 2.61 12.28 10.22
C ALA A 101 1.12 12.63 10.24
N LEU A 102 0.34 12.05 11.15
CA LEU A 102 -1.11 12.26 11.26
C LEU A 102 -1.48 13.72 11.53
N THR A 103 -0.76 14.40 12.43
CA THR A 103 -0.98 15.82 12.76
C THR A 103 -0.78 16.78 11.59
N ARG A 104 -0.15 16.33 10.50
CA ARG A 104 0.07 17.11 9.29
C ARG A 104 -1.06 16.97 8.27
N ILE A 105 -1.94 15.98 8.43
CA ILE A 105 -3.12 15.78 7.59
C ILE A 105 -4.11 16.89 7.91
N LYS A 106 -4.58 17.60 6.88
CA LYS A 106 -5.53 18.72 7.00
C LYS A 106 -6.93 18.33 6.53
N THR A 107 -7.01 17.65 5.39
CA THR A 107 -8.29 17.26 4.78
C THR A 107 -8.18 15.85 4.21
N VAL A 108 -9.01 14.93 4.69
CA VAL A 108 -9.12 13.57 4.12
C VAL A 108 -10.02 13.63 2.88
N GLN A 109 -9.54 13.06 1.77
CA GLN A 109 -10.30 12.95 0.52
C GLN A 109 -10.85 11.53 0.33
N LEU A 110 -10.01 10.52 0.53
CA LEU A 110 -10.36 9.10 0.48
C LEU A 110 -9.65 8.37 1.63
N ILE A 111 -10.30 7.39 2.25
CA ILE A 111 -9.73 6.58 3.33
C ILE A 111 -10.22 5.14 3.21
N GLU A 112 -9.30 4.17 3.27
CA GLU A 112 -9.58 2.73 3.11
C GLU A 112 -10.53 2.44 1.93
N GLN A 113 -10.33 3.16 0.82
CA GLN A 113 -11.24 3.17 -0.31
C GLN A 113 -10.79 2.20 -1.39
N ALA A 114 -11.73 1.37 -1.86
CA ALA A 114 -11.50 0.49 -3.00
C ALA A 114 -11.32 1.30 -4.29
N VAL A 115 -10.23 1.04 -5.01
CA VAL A 115 -9.86 1.64 -6.29
C VAL A 115 -9.58 0.57 -7.33
N HIS A 116 -9.76 0.90 -8.60
CA HIS A 116 -9.51 -0.03 -9.70
C HIS A 116 -9.03 0.68 -10.95
N HIS A 117 -8.35 -0.08 -11.81
CA HIS A 117 -7.92 0.36 -13.13
C HIS A 117 -8.64 -0.45 -14.21
N PRO A 118 -9.72 0.07 -14.83
CA PRO A 118 -10.54 -0.69 -15.79
C PRO A 118 -9.79 -1.21 -17.01
N GLN A 119 -8.81 -0.45 -17.50
CA GLN A 119 -8.02 -0.79 -18.68
C GLN A 119 -7.04 -1.94 -18.39
N TYR A 120 -6.19 -1.79 -17.37
CA TYR A 120 -5.20 -2.80 -16.96
C TYR A 120 -5.77 -3.92 -16.07
N CYS A 121 -7.06 -3.86 -15.73
CA CYS A 121 -7.84 -4.91 -15.07
C CYS A 121 -7.35 -5.33 -13.67
N TYR A 122 -6.94 -4.40 -12.81
CA TYR A 122 -6.61 -4.70 -11.41
C TYR A 122 -7.37 -3.79 -10.44
N ALA A 123 -7.40 -4.17 -9.17
CA ALA A 123 -8.03 -3.40 -8.10
C ALA A 123 -7.27 -3.49 -6.77
N GLY A 124 -7.66 -2.69 -5.78
CA GLY A 124 -7.14 -2.77 -4.43
C GLY A 124 -7.81 -1.77 -3.51
N SER A 125 -7.32 -1.67 -2.27
CA SER A 125 -7.74 -0.64 -1.32
C SER A 125 -6.53 0.26 -1.05
N LEU A 126 -6.69 1.56 -1.27
CA LEU A 126 -5.71 2.55 -0.84
C LEU A 126 -5.94 2.89 0.63
N ASP A 127 -4.88 3.22 1.36
CA ASP A 127 -5.03 3.55 2.77
C ASP A 127 -5.58 4.97 2.94
N LEU A 128 -4.96 5.97 2.29
CA LEU A 128 -5.35 7.37 2.45
C LEU A 128 -4.98 8.24 1.25
N LEU A 129 -5.91 9.10 0.81
CA LEU A 129 -5.64 10.28 -0.01
C LEU A 129 -6.04 11.52 0.79
N ALA A 130 -5.13 12.47 0.97
CA ALA A 130 -5.39 13.65 1.79
C ALA A 130 -4.59 14.89 1.37
N GLU A 131 -5.08 16.06 1.76
CA GLU A 131 -4.29 17.29 1.80
C GLU A 131 -3.39 17.27 3.04
N VAL A 132 -2.09 17.38 2.81
CA VAL A 132 -1.07 17.30 3.85
C VAL A 132 -0.24 18.57 3.88
N GLU A 133 -0.03 19.11 5.07
CA GLU A 133 0.84 20.25 5.29
C GLU A 133 2.32 19.83 5.21
N PHE A 134 3.05 20.53 4.36
CA PHE A 134 4.46 20.34 4.12
C PHE A 134 5.20 21.66 4.25
N THR A 135 6.16 21.71 5.17
CA THR A 135 7.12 22.81 5.30
C THR A 135 8.42 22.41 4.63
N ASP A 136 8.80 23.17 3.60
CA ASP A 136 10.04 22.96 2.90
C ASP A 136 11.24 23.25 3.82
N PRO A 137 12.19 22.31 3.97
CA PRO A 137 13.29 22.48 4.92
C PRO A 137 14.27 23.57 4.49
N LEU A 138 14.39 23.87 3.19
CA LEU A 138 15.27 24.88 2.62
C LEU A 138 14.62 26.26 2.63
N THR A 139 13.42 26.38 2.08
CA THR A 139 12.76 27.69 1.91
C THR A 139 11.94 28.11 3.13
N LYS A 140 11.64 27.17 4.04
CA LYS A 140 10.72 27.35 5.18
C LYS A 140 9.28 27.69 4.79
N ALA A 141 8.93 27.62 3.50
CA ALA A 141 7.57 27.81 3.04
C ALA A 141 6.71 26.61 3.42
N THR A 142 5.51 26.87 3.94
CA THR A 142 4.51 25.87 4.23
C THR A 142 3.43 25.88 3.14
N ALA A 143 3.13 24.72 2.59
CA ALA A 143 2.07 24.53 1.61
C ALA A 143 1.29 23.24 1.91
N GLN A 144 0.03 23.19 1.50
CA GLN A 144 -0.73 21.96 1.44
C GLN A 144 -0.49 21.26 0.10
N ARG A 145 -0.42 19.93 0.12
CA ARG A 145 -0.25 19.10 -1.06
C ARG A 145 -1.20 17.92 -0.96
N THR A 146 -1.84 17.57 -2.06
CA THR A 146 -2.55 16.29 -2.20
C THR A 146 -1.52 15.16 -2.21
N VAL A 147 -1.62 14.24 -1.26
CA VAL A 147 -0.70 13.13 -1.09
C VAL A 147 -1.47 11.82 -0.95
N LEU A 148 -1.11 10.83 -1.75
CA LEU A 148 -1.49 9.43 -1.53
C LEU A 148 -0.56 8.83 -0.49
N ILE A 149 -1.07 8.29 0.61
CA ILE A 149 -0.30 7.74 1.70
C ILE A 149 -0.57 6.24 1.84
N ASP A 150 0.51 5.47 1.96
CA ASP A 150 0.51 4.06 2.31
C ASP A 150 1.21 3.89 3.67
N TRP A 151 0.47 3.40 4.66
CA TRP A 151 0.95 3.17 6.02
C TRP A 151 1.55 1.77 6.13
N LYS A 152 2.69 1.66 6.79
CA LYS A 152 3.40 0.39 6.97
C LYS A 152 3.97 0.29 8.36
N THR A 153 3.96 -0.91 8.95
CA THR A 153 4.71 -1.17 10.19
C THR A 153 6.02 -1.87 9.88
N SER A 154 7.07 -1.52 10.62
CA SER A 154 8.36 -2.19 10.48
C SER A 154 9.12 -2.19 11.79
N GLY A 155 9.72 -3.34 12.14
CA GLY A 155 10.56 -3.46 13.33
C GLY A 155 11.91 -2.71 13.22
N LYS A 156 12.30 -2.31 12.00
CA LYS A 156 13.55 -1.56 11.73
C LYS A 156 13.31 -0.44 10.73
N THR A 157 14.15 0.59 10.78
CA THR A 157 14.20 1.61 9.73
C THR A 157 14.57 0.96 8.40
N LYS A 158 14.00 1.47 7.30
CA LYS A 158 14.27 0.95 5.95
C LYS A 158 14.92 2.03 5.11
N LYS A 159 16.00 1.68 4.41
CA LYS A 159 16.51 2.54 3.34
C LYS A 159 15.53 2.51 2.17
N ARG A 160 15.58 3.53 1.31
CA ARG A 160 14.67 3.67 0.17
C ARG A 160 14.77 2.46 -0.77
N GLU A 161 15.98 1.96 -1.00
CA GLU A 161 16.24 0.76 -1.82
C GLU A 161 15.71 -0.55 -1.21
N TRP A 162 15.29 -0.56 0.07
CA TRP A 162 14.75 -1.74 0.77
C TRP A 162 13.23 -1.72 0.94
N LEU A 163 12.56 -0.76 0.30
CA LEU A 163 11.09 -0.67 0.32
C LEU A 163 10.46 -1.77 -0.55
N GLY A 164 11.16 -2.25 -1.57
CA GLY A 164 10.73 -3.39 -2.40
C GLY A 164 9.33 -3.21 -2.95
N ASP A 165 8.50 -4.24 -2.85
CA ASP A 165 7.12 -4.26 -3.35
C ASP A 165 6.23 -3.15 -2.77
N TYR A 166 6.59 -2.48 -1.66
CA TYR A 166 5.82 -1.34 -1.16
C TYR A 166 5.76 -0.18 -2.17
N THR A 167 6.84 0.04 -2.93
CA THR A 167 6.85 1.12 -3.94
C THR A 167 5.99 0.77 -5.14
N LEU A 168 5.88 -0.52 -5.48
CA LEU A 168 5.02 -1.00 -6.57
C LEU A 168 3.55 -0.98 -6.15
N GLN A 169 3.25 -1.33 -4.90
CA GLN A 169 1.91 -1.17 -4.34
C GLN A 169 1.46 0.30 -4.39
N LEU A 170 2.31 1.22 -3.93
CA LEU A 170 2.04 2.65 -3.98
C LEU A 170 1.81 3.13 -5.42
N ALA A 171 2.62 2.69 -6.37
CA ALA A 171 2.48 3.07 -7.79
C ALA A 171 1.18 2.53 -8.41
N ALA A 172 0.80 1.29 -8.10
CA ALA A 172 -0.45 0.70 -8.56
C ALA A 172 -1.67 1.50 -8.08
N TYR A 173 -1.67 1.89 -6.79
CA TYR A 173 -2.73 2.74 -6.22
C TYR A 173 -2.70 4.15 -6.78
N TRP A 174 -1.52 4.74 -6.98
CA TRP A 174 -1.39 6.04 -7.60
C TRP A 174 -2.00 6.07 -9.01
N LEU A 175 -1.70 5.07 -9.85
CA LEU A 175 -2.32 4.95 -11.18
C LEU A 175 -3.84 4.83 -11.12
N ALA A 176 -4.36 3.92 -10.29
CA ALA A 176 -5.80 3.67 -10.19
C ALA A 176 -6.56 4.89 -9.61
N THR A 177 -5.99 5.55 -8.60
CA THR A 177 -6.62 6.69 -7.93
C THR A 177 -6.66 7.92 -8.83
N ASN A 178 -5.62 8.17 -9.64
CA ASN A 178 -5.63 9.30 -10.60
C ASN A 178 -6.77 9.21 -11.64
N LEU A 179 -7.34 8.02 -11.90
CA LEU A 179 -8.51 7.89 -12.77
C LEU A 179 -9.81 8.34 -12.09
N GLN A 180 -9.80 8.47 -10.77
CA GLN A 180 -10.96 8.76 -9.93
C GLN A 180 -10.89 10.17 -9.32
N THR A 181 -9.81 10.92 -9.58
CA THR A 181 -9.63 12.29 -9.10
C THR A 181 -9.68 13.29 -10.26
N ASP A 182 -10.23 14.48 -10.00
CA ASP A 182 -10.30 15.56 -11.01
C ASP A 182 -8.93 16.18 -11.32
N HIS A 183 -7.97 16.01 -10.40
CA HIS A 183 -6.63 16.58 -10.49
C HIS A 183 -5.56 15.50 -10.33
N PRO A 184 -4.42 15.62 -11.04
CA PRO A 184 -3.30 14.70 -10.87
C PRO A 184 -2.75 14.77 -9.45
N ILE A 185 -2.50 13.60 -8.84
CA ILE A 185 -1.89 13.47 -7.52
C ILE A 185 -0.37 13.71 -7.69
N PRO A 186 0.19 14.82 -7.17
CA PRO A 186 1.57 15.21 -7.44
C PRO A 186 2.60 14.38 -6.67
N GLU A 187 2.18 13.72 -5.60
CA GLU A 187 3.07 13.14 -4.61
C GLU A 187 2.43 11.96 -3.87
N ALA A 188 3.23 10.97 -3.52
CA ALA A 188 2.79 9.83 -2.72
C ALA A 188 3.85 9.43 -1.68
N TRP A 189 3.41 9.01 -0.49
CA TRP A 189 4.29 8.70 0.64
C TRP A 189 4.11 7.25 1.11
N ILE A 190 5.23 6.61 1.44
CA ILE A 190 5.22 5.43 2.31
C ILE A 190 5.62 5.91 3.71
N VAL A 191 4.73 5.71 4.68
CA VAL A 191 4.96 6.10 6.07
C VAL A 191 5.20 4.85 6.91
N LEU A 192 6.45 4.65 7.33
CA LEU A 192 6.86 3.50 8.13
C LEU A 192 6.80 3.83 9.61
N ALA A 193 5.81 3.27 10.29
CA ALA A 193 5.71 3.24 11.74
C ALA A 193 6.75 2.27 12.32
N HIS A 194 7.47 2.73 13.33
CA HIS A 194 8.49 1.96 14.02
C HIS A 194 8.25 1.97 15.53
N PRO A 195 8.65 0.93 16.27
CA PRO A 195 8.45 0.92 17.72
C PRO A 195 9.34 1.94 18.44
N ASN A 196 10.41 2.41 17.79
CA ASN A 196 11.41 3.28 18.39
C ASN A 196 11.50 4.60 17.61
N GLY A 197 10.73 5.60 18.04
CA GLY A 197 10.79 6.96 17.52
C GLY A 197 9.74 7.30 16.45
N ALA A 198 9.92 8.47 15.83
CA ALA A 198 9.00 8.99 14.82
C ALA A 198 9.00 8.15 13.54
N ALA A 199 7.85 8.11 12.86
CA ALA A 199 7.70 7.40 11.60
C ALA A 199 8.66 7.93 10.52
N GLN A 200 9.19 7.01 9.72
CA GLN A 200 10.02 7.34 8.57
C GLN A 200 9.12 7.59 7.35
N ILE A 201 9.20 8.79 6.76
CA ILE A 201 8.41 9.17 5.58
C ILE A 201 9.30 9.11 4.34
N HIS A 202 8.99 8.20 3.42
CA HIS A 202 9.60 8.15 2.09
C HIS A 202 8.68 8.81 1.07
N ARG A 203 9.14 9.93 0.49
CA ARG A 203 8.36 10.76 -0.44
C ARG A 203 8.69 10.41 -1.89
N PHE A 204 7.68 10.23 -2.72
CA PHE A 204 7.79 9.93 -4.15
C PHE A 204 7.04 11.01 -4.95
N LEU A 205 7.74 11.66 -5.88
CA LEU A 205 7.16 12.69 -6.76
C LEU A 205 6.73 12.08 -8.09
N THR A 206 5.91 12.79 -8.85
CA THR A 206 5.33 12.35 -10.14
C THR A 206 6.32 11.60 -11.04
N LYS A 207 7.51 12.17 -11.32
CA LYS A 207 8.50 11.53 -12.21
C LYS A 207 8.95 10.14 -11.73
N GLU A 208 9.09 9.97 -10.42
CA GLU A 208 9.47 8.67 -9.85
C GLU A 208 8.29 7.72 -9.83
N LEU A 209 7.08 8.22 -9.54
CA LEU A 209 5.85 7.46 -9.59
C LEU A 209 5.55 6.94 -11.00
N GLU A 210 5.83 7.72 -12.05
CA GLU A 210 5.75 7.28 -13.44
C GLU A 210 6.74 6.13 -13.72
N SER A 211 7.97 6.22 -13.21
CA SER A 211 8.96 5.15 -13.37
C SER A 211 8.54 3.88 -12.64
N LEU A 212 8.05 4.01 -11.40
CA LEU A 212 7.56 2.88 -10.60
C LEU A 212 6.28 2.28 -11.21
N SER A 213 5.43 3.11 -11.81
CA SER A 213 4.23 2.68 -12.53
C SER A 213 4.57 1.78 -13.70
N LYS A 214 5.62 2.10 -14.47
CA LYS A 214 6.10 1.21 -15.54
C LYS A 214 6.59 -0.14 -15.00
N GLU A 215 7.26 -0.14 -13.85
CA GLU A 215 7.70 -1.39 -13.21
C GLU A 215 6.52 -2.21 -12.67
N TRP A 216 5.54 -1.55 -12.07
CA TRP A 216 4.27 -2.18 -11.69
C TRP A 216 3.58 -2.83 -12.90
N LEU A 217 3.50 -2.12 -14.04
CA LEU A 217 2.87 -2.65 -15.25
C LEU A 217 3.61 -3.88 -15.80
N ARG A 218 4.94 -3.97 -15.65
CA ARG A 218 5.69 -5.20 -15.99
C ARG A 218 5.29 -6.37 -15.12
N ARG A 219 5.21 -6.17 -13.80
CA ARG A 219 4.74 -7.20 -12.85
C ARG A 219 3.30 -7.61 -13.15
N LEU A 220 2.44 -6.66 -13.49
CA LEU A 220 1.06 -6.94 -13.87
C LEU A 220 0.96 -7.71 -15.20
N HIS A 221 1.76 -7.36 -16.19
CA HIS A 221 1.83 -8.08 -17.46
C HIS A 221 2.26 -9.54 -17.23
N GLU A 222 3.33 -9.76 -16.46
CA GLU A 222 3.80 -11.08 -16.07
C GLU A 222 2.72 -11.89 -15.32
N PHE A 223 1.94 -11.26 -14.46
CA PHE A 223 0.81 -11.92 -13.81
C PHE A 223 -0.20 -12.43 -14.85
N TRP A 224 -0.56 -11.63 -15.85
CA TRP A 224 -1.49 -12.06 -16.89
C TRP A 224 -0.92 -13.16 -17.79
N GLU A 225 0.37 -13.11 -18.12
CA GLU A 225 1.04 -14.19 -18.85
C GLU A 225 1.04 -15.51 -18.09
N ARG A 226 1.12 -15.47 -16.75
CA ARG A 226 1.07 -16.65 -15.88
C ARG A 226 -0.35 -17.21 -15.69
N ASN A 227 -1.40 -16.47 -16.06
CA ASN A 227 -2.80 -16.86 -15.87
C ASN A 227 -3.62 -16.71 -17.17
N PRO A 228 -3.21 -17.37 -18.28
CA PRO A 228 -3.83 -17.18 -19.60
C PRO A 228 -5.30 -17.63 -19.66
N GLU A 229 -5.74 -18.51 -18.76
CA GLU A 229 -7.11 -18.98 -18.64
C GLU A 229 -8.08 -17.94 -18.04
N HIS A 230 -7.57 -16.87 -17.42
CA HIS A 230 -8.43 -15.85 -16.83
C HIS A 230 -9.15 -15.06 -17.95
N PRO A 231 -10.48 -14.79 -17.84
CA PRO A 231 -11.25 -14.13 -18.91
C PRO A 231 -10.74 -12.74 -19.34
N LEU A 232 -9.99 -12.07 -18.46
CA LEU A 232 -9.42 -10.75 -18.72
C LEU A 232 -7.96 -10.79 -19.22
N ALA A 233 -7.31 -11.96 -19.23
CA ALA A 233 -5.86 -12.06 -19.42
C ALA A 233 -5.39 -11.54 -20.78
N GLU A 234 -6.05 -11.92 -21.88
CA GLU A 234 -5.66 -11.50 -23.23
C GLU A 234 -5.70 -9.97 -23.37
N LYS A 235 -6.82 -9.35 -22.99
CA LYS A 235 -6.99 -7.89 -23.04
C LYS A 235 -5.97 -7.21 -22.13
N ALA A 236 -5.89 -7.62 -20.86
CA ALA A 236 -5.06 -6.94 -19.89
C ALA A 236 -3.56 -7.07 -20.21
N SER A 237 -3.14 -8.22 -20.75
CA SER A 237 -1.76 -8.44 -21.24
C SER A 237 -1.41 -7.50 -22.40
N GLN A 238 -2.29 -7.34 -23.39
CA GLN A 238 -2.08 -6.41 -24.51
C GLN A 238 -2.00 -4.95 -24.05
N GLU A 239 -2.93 -4.51 -23.20
CA GLU A 239 -2.99 -3.14 -22.69
C GLU A 239 -1.75 -2.78 -21.84
N THR A 240 -1.32 -3.71 -20.98
CA THR A 240 -0.12 -3.50 -20.16
C THR A 240 1.15 -3.49 -20.99
N LEU A 241 1.27 -4.36 -22.00
CA LEU A 241 2.44 -4.38 -22.90
C LEU A 241 2.57 -3.07 -23.69
N PHE A 242 1.45 -2.55 -24.20
CA PHE A 242 1.43 -1.26 -24.92
C PHE A 242 1.82 -0.09 -24.02
N ALA A 243 1.45 -0.10 -22.73
CA ALA A 243 1.78 0.98 -21.82
C ALA A 243 3.26 0.95 -21.34
N ILE A 244 3.94 -0.19 -21.44
CA ILE A 244 5.35 -0.33 -21.04
C ILE A 244 6.31 0.26 -22.08
N PHE A 245 5.98 0.14 -23.37
CA PHE A 245 6.83 0.46 -24.53
C PHE A 245 6.36 1.69 -25.29
#